data_AF-A0A0K2U5D5-F1
#
_entry.id   AF-A0A0K2U5D5-F1
#
_cell.length_a   1.000
_cell.length_b   1.000
_cell.length_c   1.000
_cell.angle_alpha   90.00
_cell.angle_beta   90.00
_cell.angle_gamma   90.00
#
_symmetry.space_group_name_H-M   'P 1'
#
loop_
_entity.id
_entity.type
_entity.pdbx_description
1 polymer ?
#
loop_
_entity_poly.entity_id
_entity_poly.type
_entity_poly.pdbx_seq_one_letter_code
_entity_poly.pdbx_strand_id
1 'polypeptide(L)'
;MSSYSSELTDGTGLRFQAETTKVVTTKHSMKAINICLWFCATFGALVGLCYLVFDPLVKHVVLKRLILSNNSETSEIWENPPITPHFKVYLFNLTNPEGVFNGTEIPRLVEVGPYVYHEKWLKEGVIWHNNGTMSYKTRKVFSYQRELSVGDHSVDKILTLNVPLLTAYYRMRNSIFFAQYGLESVAQLLEYQPWVEKTPEELIWGYDESLFELAKFVGDGPPTNKFGFFSAKNDSNDLSTYTMYTGENNPYDLSKISSFNGKSHLNFWKNDECNLVRGSDGSTFNPYISKSDTLWFFNDQLCRSLPLVYDQEVMSRSLPGYRFKPRYDVYKSPSTVPENDCYCTDQTLCDMIGDGMFAVSACQFDAPIILSWPHFLGANSSYQSSVEGLSPQLDSHGFWFDIQPTTGTTMSARARIQINLAVKNIPAFSQLEKVKDIIMPILWFDEGIEELGSELTEVIGQAVLTPPIYKNYIFCIFLGFCASTFVIFLVALIRFALNKSLNHTPSEGICRDNLIRNLGAQLNNPQVRGTGLCKSHHDDDGASAPMLPPSDPSSACSSTDSSRLTTANHSRNSSTGSTLSSSAVVITQDSSSVNIPRTDSSVQILSETSSIPTNYDSA
;
A
#
# COMPACT_ATOMS: atom_id res chain seq x y z
N MET A 1 -64.68 58.06 52.18
CA MET A 1 -65.86 57.16 52.11
C MET A 1 -65.39 55.80 52.59
N SER A 2 -65.41 55.58 53.91
CA SER A 2 -66.41 54.78 54.65
C SER A 2 -66.35 53.31 54.24
N SER A 3 -66.21 52.29 55.08
CA SER A 3 -66.32 52.08 56.54
C SER A 3 -66.35 50.53 56.67
N TYR A 4 -65.73 49.82 57.61
CA TYR A 4 -66.18 49.59 59.00
C TYR A 4 -65.21 48.55 59.64
N SER A 5 -64.84 48.78 60.90
CA SER A 5 -64.57 47.88 62.07
C SER A 5 -64.17 46.40 61.86
N SER A 6 -63.49 45.65 62.73
CA SER A 6 -62.86 45.68 64.07
C SER A 6 -62.35 44.21 64.19
N GLU A 7 -61.30 43.79 64.90
CA GLU A 7 -61.00 43.91 66.32
C GLU A 7 -59.72 43.07 66.57
N LEU A 8 -58.97 43.40 67.62
CA LEU A 8 -57.72 42.75 68.02
C LEU A 8 -57.90 41.30 68.49
N THR A 9 -56.88 40.46 68.28
CA THR A 9 -56.23 39.74 69.39
C THR A 9 -54.84 39.23 69.00
N ASP A 10 -53.92 39.50 69.92
CA ASP A 10 -52.50 39.16 69.94
C ASP A 10 -52.27 37.66 70.17
N GLY A 11 -51.17 37.11 69.68
CA GLY A 11 -50.89 35.68 69.77
C GLY A 11 -49.66 35.23 69.00
N THR A 12 -48.49 35.61 69.50
CA THR A 12 -47.17 35.08 69.11
C THR A 12 -47.15 33.55 69.01
N GLY A 13 -46.75 33.04 67.85
CA GLY A 13 -46.62 31.60 67.58
C GLY A 13 -45.57 31.32 66.51
N LEU A 14 -44.31 31.67 66.78
CA LEU A 14 -43.14 31.17 66.04
C LEU A 14 -43.07 29.65 66.22
N ARG A 15 -43.59 28.88 65.25
CA ARG A 15 -43.31 27.44 65.14
C ARG A 15 -42.21 27.22 64.10
N PHE A 16 -41.05 26.85 64.63
CA PHE A 16 -39.96 26.16 63.97
C PHE A 16 -40.48 25.02 63.08
N GLN A 17 -40.48 25.21 61.76
CA GLN A 17 -40.49 24.13 60.77
C GLN A 17 -39.10 24.06 60.14
N ALA A 18 -38.19 23.32 60.76
CA ALA A 18 -36.86 23.13 60.22
C ALA A 18 -36.29 21.76 60.59
N GLU A 19 -36.97 20.66 60.26
CA GLU A 19 -36.32 19.34 60.34
C GLU A 19 -36.86 18.26 59.38
N THR A 20 -38.08 18.37 58.87
CA THR A 20 -38.61 17.44 57.86
C THR A 20 -38.13 17.73 56.42
N THR A 21 -37.68 18.95 56.12
CA THR A 21 -37.28 19.34 54.76
C THR A 21 -35.94 18.73 54.34
N LYS A 22 -34.98 18.55 55.27
CA LYS A 22 -33.60 18.08 54.96
C LYS A 22 -33.53 16.62 54.49
N VAL A 23 -34.41 15.74 54.98
CA VAL A 23 -34.44 14.31 54.64
C VAL A 23 -35.17 14.04 53.30
N VAL A 24 -36.17 14.85 52.97
CA VAL A 24 -36.91 14.75 51.70
C VAL A 24 -36.10 15.29 50.52
N THR A 25 -35.33 16.37 50.72
CA THR A 25 -34.44 16.96 49.68
C THR A 25 -33.25 16.07 49.35
N THR A 26 -32.69 15.35 50.32
CA THR A 26 -31.56 14.41 50.11
C THR A 26 -31.99 13.18 49.30
N LYS A 27 -33.22 12.68 49.48
CA LYS A 27 -33.75 11.53 48.72
C LYS A 27 -34.06 11.86 47.26
N HIS A 28 -34.51 13.09 46.96
CA HIS A 28 -34.68 13.57 45.57
C HIS A 28 -33.33 13.79 44.87
N SER A 29 -32.31 14.25 45.59
CA SER A 29 -30.95 14.47 45.06
C SER A 29 -30.26 13.16 44.65
N MET A 30 -30.38 12.07 45.44
CA MET A 30 -29.81 10.77 45.08
C MET A 30 -30.50 10.10 43.88
N LYS A 31 -31.82 10.28 43.72
CA LYS A 31 -32.54 9.78 42.53
C LYS A 31 -32.08 10.45 41.25
N ALA A 32 -31.88 11.78 41.28
CA ALA A 32 -31.38 12.52 40.13
C ALA A 32 -29.96 12.08 39.73
N ILE A 33 -29.05 11.90 40.70
CA ILE A 33 -27.69 11.40 40.46
C ILE A 33 -27.72 10.00 39.84
N ASN A 34 -28.57 9.10 40.33
CA ASN A 34 -28.71 7.75 39.79
C ASN A 34 -29.25 7.76 38.34
N ILE A 35 -30.22 8.65 38.03
CA ILE A 35 -30.74 8.81 36.66
C ILE A 35 -29.64 9.34 35.73
N CYS A 36 -28.86 10.34 36.17
CA CYS A 36 -27.74 10.87 35.39
C CYS A 36 -26.64 9.81 35.18
N LEU A 37 -26.31 9.02 36.20
CA LEU A 37 -25.37 7.90 36.07
C LEU A 37 -25.84 6.89 35.05
N TRP A 38 -27.11 6.48 35.11
CA TRP A 38 -27.67 5.53 34.17
C TRP A 38 -27.70 6.08 32.74
N PHE A 39 -28.07 7.35 32.56
CA PHE A 39 -28.02 8.02 31.27
C PHE A 39 -26.59 8.11 30.70
N CYS A 40 -25.64 8.61 31.48
CA CYS A 40 -24.25 8.73 31.02
C CYS A 40 -23.61 7.35 30.74
N ALA A 41 -23.93 6.33 31.53
CA ALA A 41 -23.44 4.97 31.32
C ALA A 41 -24.05 4.31 30.07
N THR A 42 -25.36 4.47 29.84
CA THR A 42 -26.04 3.92 28.66
C THR A 42 -25.59 4.59 27.37
N PHE A 43 -25.48 5.92 27.37
CA PHE A 43 -24.98 6.66 26.22
C PHE A 43 -23.49 6.39 25.96
N GLY A 44 -22.68 6.32 27.03
CA GLY A 44 -21.29 5.90 26.94
C GLY A 44 -21.13 4.49 26.36
N ALA A 45 -21.96 3.54 26.79
CA ALA A 45 -21.98 2.18 26.24
C ALA A 45 -22.39 2.16 24.75
N LEU A 46 -23.37 2.97 24.35
CA LEU A 46 -23.78 3.08 22.95
C LEU A 46 -22.65 3.65 22.07
N VAL A 47 -22.01 4.74 22.51
CA VAL A 47 -20.87 5.33 21.78
C VAL A 47 -19.68 4.34 21.74
N GLY A 48 -19.43 3.64 22.83
CA GLY A 48 -18.43 2.56 22.89
C GLY A 48 -18.73 1.45 21.88
N LEU A 49 -19.99 1.02 21.76
CA LEU A 49 -20.41 0.06 20.73
C LEU A 49 -20.20 0.60 19.32
N CYS A 50 -20.56 1.87 19.06
CA CYS A 50 -20.29 2.52 17.79
C CYS A 50 -18.79 2.53 17.44
N TYR A 51 -17.92 2.81 18.42
CA TYR A 51 -16.46 2.78 18.24
C TYR A 51 -15.97 1.37 17.85
N LEU A 52 -16.47 0.33 18.51
CA LEU A 52 -16.09 -1.07 18.23
C LEU A 52 -16.57 -1.55 16.85
N VAL A 53 -17.76 -1.12 16.41
CA VAL A 53 -18.35 -1.52 15.12
C VAL A 53 -17.88 -0.64 13.95
N PHE A 54 -17.22 0.48 14.24
CA PHE A 54 -16.81 1.46 13.22
C PHE A 54 -15.91 0.86 12.14
N ASP A 55 -14.80 0.19 12.49
CA ASP A 55 -13.87 -0.34 11.47
C ASP A 55 -14.52 -1.41 10.58
N PRO A 56 -15.22 -2.44 11.13
CA PRO A 56 -15.94 -3.40 10.28
C PRO A 56 -16.98 -2.75 9.36
N LEU A 57 -17.69 -1.73 9.85
CA LEU A 57 -18.70 -1.01 9.07
C LEU A 57 -18.06 -0.22 7.93
N VAL A 58 -17.04 0.58 8.22
CA VAL A 58 -16.29 1.33 7.21
C VAL A 58 -15.72 0.37 6.17
N LYS A 59 -15.11 -0.73 6.63
CA LYS A 59 -14.58 -1.76 5.75
C LYS A 59 -15.63 -2.34 4.81
N HIS A 60 -16.82 -2.66 5.34
CA HIS A 60 -17.93 -3.14 4.53
C HIS A 60 -18.38 -2.09 3.48
N VAL A 61 -18.48 -0.81 3.88
CA VAL A 61 -18.88 0.28 2.98
C VAL A 61 -17.86 0.51 1.87
N VAL A 62 -16.56 0.54 2.20
CA VAL A 62 -15.48 0.71 1.22
C VAL A 62 -15.47 -0.45 0.24
N LEU A 63 -15.45 -1.70 0.72
CA LEU A 63 -15.47 -2.89 -0.16
C LEU A 63 -16.67 -2.88 -1.10
N LYS A 64 -17.86 -2.50 -0.62
CA LYS A 64 -19.07 -2.45 -1.45
C LYS A 64 -19.01 -1.38 -2.55
N ARG A 65 -18.33 -0.25 -2.31
CA ARG A 65 -18.17 0.83 -3.30
C ARG A 65 -17.14 0.52 -4.39
N LEU A 66 -16.17 -0.34 -4.08
CA LEU A 66 -15.11 -0.73 -5.02
C LEU A 66 -15.56 -1.81 -6.02
N ILE A 67 -16.67 -2.51 -5.75
CA ILE A 67 -17.21 -3.54 -6.66
C ILE A 67 -17.54 -2.88 -8.00
N LEU A 68 -17.04 -3.49 -9.07
CA LEU A 68 -17.38 -3.11 -10.43
C LEU A 68 -18.72 -3.76 -10.78
N SER A 69 -19.70 -2.94 -11.13
CA SER A 69 -21.00 -3.41 -11.59
C SER A 69 -21.45 -2.61 -12.81
N ASN A 70 -22.24 -3.24 -13.66
CA ASN A 70 -22.75 -2.59 -14.87
C ASN A 70 -23.49 -1.28 -14.54
N ASN A 71 -23.12 -0.18 -15.20
CA ASN A 71 -23.63 1.18 -15.00
C ASN A 71 -23.37 1.80 -13.60
N SER A 72 -22.29 1.40 -12.92
CA SER A 72 -21.82 2.10 -11.72
C SER A 72 -20.88 3.26 -12.05
N GLU A 73 -20.82 4.25 -11.16
CA GLU A 73 -19.84 5.35 -11.25
C GLU A 73 -18.38 4.79 -11.26
N THR A 74 -18.11 3.79 -10.44
CA THR A 74 -16.79 3.12 -10.39
C THR A 74 -16.44 2.43 -11.71
N SER A 75 -17.42 1.82 -12.41
CA SER A 75 -17.17 1.23 -13.73
C SER A 75 -16.92 2.28 -14.80
N GLU A 76 -17.60 3.43 -14.77
CA GLU A 76 -17.37 4.52 -15.73
C GLU A 76 -15.96 5.10 -15.59
N ILE A 77 -15.52 5.32 -14.34
CA ILE A 77 -14.15 5.75 -14.03
C ILE A 77 -13.13 4.68 -14.47
N TRP A 78 -13.44 3.40 -14.28
CA TRP A 78 -12.53 2.32 -14.70
C TRP A 78 -12.44 2.19 -16.24
N GLU A 79 -13.55 2.38 -16.95
CA GLU A 79 -13.61 2.32 -18.42
C GLU A 79 -12.85 3.48 -19.08
N ASN A 80 -12.96 4.69 -18.50
CA ASN A 80 -12.30 5.90 -18.97
C ASN A 80 -11.68 6.68 -17.80
N PRO A 81 -10.50 6.25 -17.31
CA PRO A 81 -9.89 6.85 -16.13
C PRO A 81 -9.40 8.28 -16.43
N PRO A 82 -9.66 9.27 -15.55
CA PRO A 82 -9.24 10.66 -15.73
C PRO A 82 -7.75 10.85 -15.40
N ILE A 83 -6.89 10.10 -16.08
CA ILE A 83 -5.43 10.13 -15.96
C ILE A 83 -4.80 10.26 -17.35
N THR A 84 -3.57 10.76 -17.37
CA THR A 84 -2.76 10.84 -18.60
C THR A 84 -1.43 10.16 -18.33
N PRO A 85 -1.32 8.83 -18.58
CA PRO A 85 -0.06 8.13 -18.47
C PRO A 85 0.94 8.64 -19.50
N HIS A 86 2.22 8.57 -19.14
CA HIS A 86 3.32 8.88 -20.04
C HIS A 86 4.02 7.59 -20.48
N PHE A 87 4.35 7.55 -21.76
CA PHE A 87 5.25 6.57 -22.35
C PHE A 87 6.52 7.29 -22.79
N LYS A 88 7.64 7.01 -22.13
CA LYS A 88 8.93 7.61 -22.44
C LYS A 88 9.86 6.54 -22.99
N VAL A 89 10.40 6.74 -24.19
CA VAL A 89 11.33 5.80 -24.83
C VAL A 89 12.72 6.41 -24.91
N TYR A 90 13.73 5.63 -24.55
CA TYR A 90 15.15 5.98 -24.63
C TYR A 90 15.83 4.95 -25.53
N LEU A 91 16.42 5.41 -26.62
CA LEU A 91 17.04 4.57 -27.63
C LEU A 91 18.55 4.56 -27.44
N PHE A 92 19.21 3.43 -27.68
CA PHE A 92 20.66 3.35 -27.70
C PHE A 92 21.17 3.48 -29.13
N ASN A 93 21.87 4.58 -29.41
CA ASN A 93 22.53 4.84 -30.69
C ASN A 93 23.92 4.20 -30.71
N LEU A 94 24.16 3.28 -31.65
CA LEU A 94 25.41 2.55 -31.81
C LEU A 94 26.40 3.35 -32.66
N THR A 95 27.59 3.68 -32.13
CA THR A 95 28.53 4.56 -32.84
C THR A 95 29.62 3.84 -33.63
N ASN A 96 29.86 2.55 -33.38
CA ASN A 96 30.97 1.77 -33.97
C ASN A 96 30.53 0.38 -34.50
N PRO A 97 29.47 0.26 -35.31
CA PRO A 97 28.94 -1.03 -35.74
C PRO A 97 29.96 -1.90 -36.48
N GLU A 98 30.74 -1.33 -37.40
CA GLU A 98 31.73 -2.09 -38.19
C GLU A 98 32.78 -2.78 -37.30
N GLY A 99 33.28 -2.06 -36.28
CA GLY A 99 34.24 -2.61 -35.33
C GLY A 99 33.67 -3.74 -34.48
N VAL A 100 32.37 -3.67 -34.16
CA VAL A 100 31.65 -4.72 -33.41
C VAL A 100 31.47 -5.97 -34.25
N PHE A 101 30.93 -5.84 -35.46
CA PHE A 101 30.64 -7.00 -36.33
C PHE A 101 31.91 -7.64 -36.92
N ASN A 102 33.02 -6.89 -37.00
CA ASN A 102 34.34 -7.45 -37.29
C ASN A 102 35.05 -8.09 -36.07
N GLY A 103 34.45 -8.00 -34.87
CA GLY A 103 34.99 -8.59 -33.63
C GLY A 103 36.20 -7.85 -33.04
N THR A 104 36.52 -6.65 -33.55
CA THR A 104 37.69 -5.86 -33.19
C THR A 104 37.44 -4.91 -32.01
N GLU A 105 36.21 -4.42 -31.86
CA GLU A 105 35.82 -3.47 -30.81
C GLU A 105 34.62 -3.96 -30.00
N ILE A 106 34.46 -3.44 -28.78
CA ILE A 106 33.21 -3.57 -28.02
C ILE A 106 32.20 -2.49 -28.46
N PRO A 107 30.88 -2.73 -28.36
CA PRO A 107 29.89 -1.74 -28.77
C PRO A 107 29.94 -0.50 -27.88
N ARG A 108 29.85 0.67 -28.51
CA ARG A 108 29.69 1.96 -27.83
C ARG A 108 28.31 2.51 -28.14
N LEU A 109 27.54 2.68 -27.07
CA LEU A 109 26.17 3.15 -27.14
C LEU A 109 26.07 4.55 -26.55
N VAL A 110 25.31 5.41 -27.22
CA VAL A 110 24.91 6.71 -26.70
C VAL A 110 23.41 6.68 -26.51
N GLU A 111 22.95 6.91 -25.28
CA GLU A 111 21.52 7.04 -25.00
C GLU A 111 20.96 8.31 -25.64
N VAL A 112 19.84 8.18 -26.35
CA VAL A 112 19.09 9.27 -26.97
C VAL A 112 17.64 9.19 -26.52
N GLY A 113 17.20 10.17 -25.74
CA GLY A 113 15.85 10.26 -25.24
C GLY A 113 15.67 11.33 -24.15
N PRO A 114 14.47 11.44 -23.57
CA PRO A 114 13.29 10.66 -23.91
C PRO A 114 12.59 11.15 -25.18
N TYR A 115 11.94 10.22 -25.89
CA TYR A 115 10.81 10.51 -26.77
C TYR A 115 9.52 10.21 -26.02
N VAL A 116 8.71 11.24 -25.80
CA VAL A 116 7.56 11.20 -24.87
C VAL A 116 6.25 11.16 -25.64
N TYR A 117 5.36 10.26 -25.22
CA TYR A 117 4.01 10.14 -25.72
C TYR A 117 3.03 10.17 -24.54
N HIS A 118 1.90 10.87 -24.72
CA HIS A 118 0.74 10.72 -23.86
C HIS A 118 -0.04 9.49 -24.27
N GLU A 119 -0.42 8.68 -23.30
CA GLU A 119 -1.29 7.54 -23.52
C GLU A 119 -2.75 7.91 -23.21
N LYS A 120 -3.66 7.37 -24.01
CA LYS A 120 -5.07 7.28 -23.65
C LYS A 120 -5.51 5.83 -23.69
N TRP A 121 -6.01 5.34 -22.56
CA TRP A 121 -6.51 3.96 -22.45
C TRP A 121 -8.01 3.95 -22.73
N LEU A 122 -8.42 3.15 -23.71
CA LEU A 122 -9.82 2.96 -24.08
C LEU A 122 -10.18 1.49 -23.82
N LYS A 123 -11.09 1.26 -22.88
CA LYS A 123 -11.65 -0.08 -22.65
C LYS A 123 -12.75 -0.32 -23.69
N GLU A 124 -12.60 -1.35 -24.51
CA GLU A 124 -13.51 -1.68 -25.60
C GLU A 124 -14.13 -3.07 -25.40
N GLY A 125 -15.38 -3.25 -25.84
CA GLY A 125 -16.04 -4.55 -25.85
C GLY A 125 -16.23 -5.19 -24.46
N VAL A 126 -16.61 -4.39 -23.46
CA VAL A 126 -16.83 -4.87 -22.09
C VAL A 126 -18.03 -5.82 -22.05
N ILE A 127 -17.80 -7.05 -21.62
CA ILE A 127 -18.83 -8.10 -21.46
C ILE A 127 -18.83 -8.55 -20.00
N TRP A 128 -19.99 -8.40 -19.35
CA TRP A 128 -20.20 -8.82 -17.96
C TRP A 128 -20.72 -10.26 -17.92
N HIS A 129 -20.15 -11.08 -17.05
CA HIS A 129 -20.51 -12.49 -16.90
C HIS A 129 -21.20 -12.76 -15.57
N ASN A 130 -22.13 -13.73 -15.55
CA ASN A 130 -22.89 -14.10 -14.35
C ASN A 130 -22.04 -14.76 -13.24
N ASN A 131 -20.77 -15.08 -13.52
CA ASN A 131 -19.84 -15.67 -12.55
C ASN A 131 -19.03 -14.61 -11.78
N GLY A 132 -19.41 -13.32 -11.84
CA GLY A 132 -18.70 -12.22 -11.17
C GLY A 132 -17.37 -11.86 -11.84
N THR A 133 -17.26 -12.09 -13.15
CA THR A 133 -16.11 -11.65 -13.96
C THR A 133 -16.59 -10.77 -15.11
N MET A 134 -15.67 -10.02 -15.70
CA MET A 134 -15.91 -9.29 -16.94
C MET A 134 -14.75 -9.43 -17.90
N SER A 135 -15.05 -9.48 -19.19
CA SER A 135 -14.07 -9.51 -20.26
C SER A 135 -14.01 -8.15 -20.96
N TYR A 136 -12.81 -7.69 -21.28
CA TYR A 136 -12.58 -6.40 -21.94
C TYR A 136 -11.32 -6.45 -22.81
N LYS A 137 -11.22 -5.50 -23.72
CA LYS A 137 -10.00 -5.20 -24.49
C LYS A 137 -9.50 -3.82 -24.10
N THR A 138 -8.19 -3.62 -24.03
CA THR A 138 -7.61 -2.30 -23.78
C THR A 138 -6.90 -1.83 -25.04
N ARG A 139 -7.44 -0.79 -25.66
CA ARG A 139 -6.77 -0.06 -26.74
C ARG A 139 -5.97 1.08 -26.14
N LYS A 140 -4.70 1.22 -26.51
CA LYS A 140 -3.86 2.34 -26.11
C LYS A 140 -3.61 3.25 -27.30
N VAL A 141 -3.94 4.53 -27.15
CA VAL A 141 -3.66 5.55 -28.18
C VAL A 141 -2.49 6.39 -27.71
N PHE A 142 -1.49 6.57 -28.55
CA PHE A 142 -0.26 7.31 -28.24
C PHE A 142 -0.23 8.63 -29.00
N SER A 143 -0.07 9.72 -28.26
CA SER A 143 0.03 11.07 -28.82
C SER A 143 1.42 11.63 -28.51
N TYR A 144 2.24 11.81 -29.54
CA TYR A 144 3.60 12.33 -29.38
C TYR A 144 3.61 13.75 -28.79
N GLN A 145 4.50 14.00 -27.83
CA GLN A 145 4.67 15.28 -27.14
C GLN A 145 6.05 15.86 -27.46
N ARG A 146 6.11 16.80 -28.41
CA ARG A 146 7.38 17.34 -28.90
C ARG A 146 8.12 18.12 -27.82
N GLU A 147 7.38 18.88 -27.01
CA GLU A 147 7.88 19.77 -25.96
C GLU A 147 8.47 19.04 -24.75
N LEU A 148 8.06 17.79 -24.52
CA LEU A 148 8.62 16.93 -23.46
C LEU A 148 9.73 16.00 -23.99
N SER A 149 9.95 16.00 -25.31
CA SER A 149 10.92 15.12 -25.98
C SER A 149 12.23 15.84 -26.29
N VAL A 150 13.34 15.09 -26.30
CA VAL A 150 14.68 15.63 -26.59
C VAL A 150 14.79 16.18 -28.02
N GLY A 151 14.16 15.52 -28.98
CA GLY A 151 14.22 15.84 -30.41
C GLY A 151 12.95 15.39 -31.11
N ASP A 152 12.91 15.49 -32.45
CA ASP A 152 11.75 15.12 -33.27
C ASP A 152 11.84 13.65 -33.69
N HIS A 153 10.85 12.86 -33.26
CA HIS A 153 10.84 11.41 -33.48
C HIS A 153 10.79 10.98 -34.96
N SER A 154 10.40 11.87 -35.88
CA SER A 154 10.23 11.62 -37.30
C SER A 154 11.47 12.04 -38.13
N VAL A 155 12.37 12.81 -37.52
CA VAL A 155 13.54 13.41 -38.19
C VAL A 155 14.84 12.82 -37.65
N ASP A 156 14.94 12.67 -36.33
CA ASP A 156 16.15 12.19 -35.68
C ASP A 156 16.54 10.81 -36.20
N LYS A 157 17.85 10.55 -36.31
CA LYS A 157 18.39 9.29 -36.84
C LYS A 157 19.11 8.52 -35.75
N ILE A 158 18.74 7.24 -35.62
CA ILE A 158 19.31 6.30 -34.66
C ILE A 158 19.87 5.13 -35.44
N LEU A 159 21.17 4.91 -35.29
CA LEU A 159 21.85 3.72 -35.78
C LEU A 159 21.70 2.62 -34.74
N THR A 160 21.04 1.53 -35.09
CA THR A 160 20.79 0.42 -34.16
C THR A 160 20.90 -0.92 -34.89
N LEU A 161 20.65 -2.01 -34.17
CA LEU A 161 20.67 -3.35 -34.74
C LEU A 161 19.50 -3.58 -35.71
N ASN A 162 19.78 -4.26 -36.81
CA ASN A 162 18.76 -4.73 -37.73
C ASN A 162 18.10 -5.99 -37.16
N VAL A 163 17.13 -5.79 -36.25
CA VAL A 163 16.47 -6.86 -35.52
C VAL A 163 15.80 -7.89 -36.44
N PRO A 164 15.07 -7.53 -37.52
CA PRO A 164 14.52 -8.50 -38.46
C PRO A 164 15.59 -9.42 -39.07
N LEU A 165 16.68 -8.85 -39.58
CA LEU A 165 17.77 -9.62 -40.19
C LEU A 165 18.45 -10.55 -39.18
N LEU A 166 18.84 -10.00 -38.03
CA LEU A 166 19.52 -10.78 -36.99
C LEU A 166 18.62 -11.89 -36.44
N THR A 167 17.31 -11.66 -36.38
CA THR A 167 16.33 -12.70 -36.04
C THR A 167 16.27 -13.78 -37.11
N ALA A 168 16.23 -13.42 -38.40
CA ALA A 168 16.24 -14.38 -39.48
C ALA A 168 17.50 -15.27 -39.44
N TYR A 169 18.68 -14.67 -39.25
CA TYR A 169 19.94 -15.40 -39.07
C TYR A 169 19.90 -16.31 -37.84
N TYR A 170 19.40 -15.81 -36.71
CA TYR A 170 19.27 -16.60 -35.48
C TYR A 170 18.38 -17.82 -35.69
N ARG A 171 17.20 -17.66 -36.30
CA ARG A 171 16.27 -18.77 -36.58
C ARG A 171 16.85 -19.78 -37.57
N MET A 172 17.60 -19.31 -38.57
CA MET A 172 18.20 -20.17 -39.61
C MET A 172 19.56 -20.80 -39.23
N ARG A 173 20.09 -20.51 -38.04
CA ARG A 173 21.40 -21.01 -37.57
C ARG A 173 21.57 -22.52 -37.61
N ASN A 174 20.49 -23.28 -37.41
CA ASN A 174 20.48 -24.74 -37.40
C ASN A 174 19.80 -25.36 -38.64
N SER A 175 19.50 -24.55 -39.66
CA SER A 175 18.90 -25.03 -40.91
C SER A 175 19.94 -25.65 -41.85
N ILE A 176 19.48 -26.36 -42.89
CA ILE A 176 20.38 -26.95 -43.89
C ILE A 176 21.16 -25.88 -44.66
N PHE A 177 22.37 -26.22 -45.11
CA PHE A 177 23.30 -25.31 -45.80
C PHE A 177 22.64 -24.50 -46.94
N PHE A 178 21.81 -25.13 -47.78
CA PHE A 178 21.13 -24.44 -48.88
C PHE A 178 20.16 -23.35 -48.42
N ALA A 179 19.49 -23.55 -47.28
CA ALA A 179 18.60 -22.54 -46.72
C ALA A 179 19.41 -21.34 -46.20
N GLN A 180 20.49 -21.60 -45.47
CA GLN A 180 21.41 -20.56 -44.96
C GLN A 180 21.99 -19.73 -46.10
N TYR A 181 22.52 -20.39 -47.14
CA TYR A 181 23.06 -19.72 -48.32
C TYR A 181 21.98 -18.90 -49.06
N GLY A 182 20.74 -19.41 -49.12
CA GLY A 182 19.60 -18.69 -49.68
C GLY A 182 19.30 -17.39 -48.95
N LEU A 183 19.22 -17.41 -47.61
CA LEU A 183 19.02 -16.21 -46.80
C LEU A 183 20.18 -15.23 -46.96
N GLU A 184 21.42 -15.71 -46.93
CA GLU A 184 22.61 -14.87 -47.14
C GLU A 184 22.59 -14.20 -48.51
N SER A 185 22.21 -14.92 -49.57
CA SER A 185 22.10 -14.38 -50.92
C SER A 185 21.02 -13.30 -51.02
N VAL A 186 19.89 -13.50 -50.36
CA VAL A 186 18.81 -12.50 -50.30
C VAL A 186 19.25 -11.26 -49.53
N ALA A 187 19.92 -11.44 -48.38
CA ALA A 187 20.44 -10.33 -47.59
C ALA A 187 21.46 -9.50 -48.39
N GLN A 188 22.36 -10.16 -49.13
CA GLN A 188 23.33 -9.48 -50.02
C GLN A 188 22.65 -8.76 -51.18
N LEU A 189 21.65 -9.40 -51.84
CA LEU A 189 20.91 -8.80 -52.95
C LEU A 189 20.14 -7.55 -52.53
N LEU A 190 19.59 -7.55 -51.32
CA LEU A 190 18.85 -6.43 -50.75
C LEU A 190 19.75 -5.45 -49.96
N GLU A 191 21.07 -5.64 -50.02
CA GLU A 191 22.07 -4.80 -49.34
C GLU A 191 21.87 -4.66 -47.82
N TYR A 192 21.34 -5.70 -47.18
CA TYR A 192 21.12 -5.72 -45.74
C TYR A 192 22.44 -5.68 -44.99
N GLN A 193 22.47 -4.90 -43.91
CA GLN A 193 23.54 -4.91 -42.92
C GLN A 193 22.98 -5.34 -41.55
N PRO A 194 23.83 -5.88 -40.65
CA PRO A 194 23.44 -6.23 -39.28
C PRO A 194 22.98 -5.05 -38.43
N TRP A 195 23.23 -3.83 -38.90
CA TRP A 195 22.74 -2.59 -38.33
C TRP A 195 21.92 -1.83 -39.36
N VAL A 196 21.07 -0.92 -38.88
CA VAL A 196 20.20 -0.09 -39.70
C VAL A 196 20.06 1.29 -39.07
N GLU A 197 19.97 2.32 -39.91
CA GLU A 197 19.63 3.67 -39.46
C GLU A 197 18.13 3.91 -39.66
N LYS A 198 17.45 4.24 -38.56
CA LYS A 198 16.00 4.47 -38.54
C LYS A 198 15.63 5.66 -37.66
N THR A 199 14.47 6.22 -37.91
CA THR A 199 13.89 7.24 -37.02
C THR A 199 13.30 6.59 -35.77
N PRO A 200 13.24 7.32 -34.63
CA PRO A 200 12.51 6.85 -33.45
C PRO A 200 11.08 6.43 -33.74
N GLU A 201 10.36 7.16 -34.60
CA GLU A 201 8.99 6.83 -35.02
C GLU A 201 8.93 5.46 -35.72
N GLU A 202 9.82 5.21 -36.68
CA GLU A 202 9.93 3.93 -37.38
C GLU A 202 10.30 2.79 -36.42
N LEU A 203 11.23 2.99 -35.48
CA LEU A 203 11.62 1.94 -34.53
C LEU A 203 10.49 1.60 -33.53
N ILE A 204 9.78 2.63 -33.04
CA ILE A 204 8.74 2.47 -32.02
C ILE A 204 7.45 1.91 -32.65
N TRP A 205 6.93 2.57 -33.69
CA TRP A 205 5.61 2.27 -34.27
C TRP A 205 5.65 1.39 -35.51
N GLY A 206 6.78 1.41 -36.22
CA GLY A 206 7.12 0.42 -37.21
C GLY A 206 7.40 0.97 -38.61
N TYR A 207 8.19 0.21 -39.37
CA TYR A 207 8.47 0.42 -40.79
C TYR A 207 8.26 -0.88 -41.57
N ASP A 208 8.02 -0.77 -42.88
CA ASP A 208 7.82 -1.94 -43.75
C ASP A 208 9.13 -2.73 -43.92
N GLU A 209 9.07 -4.03 -43.70
CA GLU A 209 10.22 -4.94 -43.67
C GLU A 209 10.10 -6.02 -44.75
N SER A 210 10.95 -5.94 -45.77
CA SER A 210 10.87 -6.83 -46.94
C SER A 210 11.11 -8.29 -46.57
N LEU A 211 11.95 -8.59 -45.57
CA LEU A 211 12.18 -9.96 -45.12
C LEU A 211 10.91 -10.63 -44.60
N PHE A 212 9.95 -9.88 -44.06
CA PHE A 212 8.69 -10.44 -43.56
C PHE A 212 7.80 -10.94 -44.70
N GLU A 213 7.77 -10.22 -45.83
CA GLU A 213 7.05 -10.67 -47.02
C GLU A 213 7.65 -11.95 -47.61
N LEU A 214 8.97 -12.03 -47.68
CA LEU A 214 9.68 -13.24 -48.13
C LEU A 214 9.45 -14.41 -47.17
N ALA A 215 9.50 -14.17 -45.86
CA ALA A 215 9.25 -15.18 -44.85
C ALA A 215 7.81 -15.73 -44.93
N LYS A 216 6.82 -14.87 -45.20
CA LYS A 216 5.43 -15.29 -45.42
C LYS A 216 5.30 -16.21 -46.63
N PHE A 217 6.03 -15.95 -47.71
CA PHE A 217 6.01 -16.80 -48.91
C PHE A 217 6.47 -18.24 -48.62
N VAL A 218 7.41 -18.43 -47.70
CA VAL A 218 7.89 -19.74 -47.26
C VAL A 218 7.14 -20.32 -46.06
N GLY A 219 6.08 -19.64 -45.59
CA GLY A 219 5.22 -20.10 -44.49
C GLY A 219 5.77 -19.86 -43.09
N ASP A 220 6.77 -18.99 -42.92
CA ASP A 220 7.50 -18.78 -41.66
C ASP A 220 7.58 -17.30 -41.23
N GLY A 221 6.74 -16.44 -41.81
CA GLY A 221 6.72 -15.00 -41.52
C GLY A 221 5.77 -14.60 -40.38
N PRO A 222 6.05 -13.47 -39.71
CA PRO A 222 5.10 -12.90 -38.73
C PRO A 222 3.80 -12.46 -39.42
N PRO A 223 2.69 -12.25 -38.69
CA PRO A 223 1.41 -11.87 -39.29
C PRO A 223 1.43 -10.49 -39.97
N THR A 224 2.27 -9.57 -39.52
CA THR A 224 2.42 -8.21 -40.07
C THR A 224 3.60 -8.09 -41.04
N ASN A 225 3.57 -7.12 -41.95
CA ASN A 225 4.71 -6.73 -42.79
C ASN A 225 5.57 -5.62 -42.16
N LYS A 226 5.13 -5.06 -41.02
CA LYS A 226 5.83 -3.98 -40.33
C LYS A 226 6.61 -4.51 -39.15
N PHE A 227 7.88 -4.11 -39.06
CA PHE A 227 8.67 -4.28 -37.85
C PHE A 227 8.62 -3.00 -37.02
N GLY A 228 8.31 -3.12 -35.73
CA GLY A 228 8.44 -2.03 -34.75
C GLY A 228 8.20 -2.57 -33.35
N PHE A 229 8.94 -2.07 -32.35
CA PHE A 229 8.93 -2.62 -30.97
C PHE A 229 7.55 -2.52 -30.29
N PHE A 230 6.75 -1.53 -30.68
CA PHE A 230 5.43 -1.27 -30.11
C PHE A 230 4.35 -1.17 -31.20
N SER A 231 4.61 -1.70 -32.40
CA SER A 231 3.70 -1.65 -33.56
C SER A 231 2.28 -2.15 -33.27
N ALA A 232 2.16 -3.24 -32.50
CA ALA A 232 0.87 -3.79 -32.10
C ALA A 232 0.07 -2.91 -31.13
N LYS A 233 0.71 -1.95 -30.43
CA LYS A 233 0.03 -1.14 -29.39
C LYS A 233 -0.95 -0.12 -29.98
N ASN A 234 -0.77 0.30 -31.24
CA ASN A 234 -1.62 1.32 -31.89
C ASN A 234 -2.71 0.72 -32.81
N ASP A 235 -2.68 -0.59 -33.08
CA ASP A 235 -3.66 -1.25 -33.96
C ASP A 235 -4.94 -1.61 -33.19
N SER A 236 -6.10 -1.33 -33.78
CA SER A 236 -7.41 -1.66 -33.22
C SER A 236 -7.88 -3.09 -33.52
N ASN A 237 -7.27 -3.77 -34.50
CA ASN A 237 -7.87 -4.95 -35.09
C ASN A 237 -7.59 -6.26 -34.33
N ASP A 238 -6.48 -6.36 -33.59
CA ASP A 238 -6.06 -7.60 -32.90
C ASP A 238 -5.78 -7.38 -31.41
N LEU A 239 -6.71 -6.72 -30.71
CA LEU A 239 -6.58 -6.48 -29.28
C LEU A 239 -6.87 -7.75 -28.47
N SER A 240 -5.94 -8.11 -27.61
CA SER A 240 -6.05 -9.19 -26.62
C SER A 240 -7.20 -8.95 -25.64
N THR A 241 -7.90 -10.03 -25.29
CA THR A 241 -9.02 -10.01 -24.34
C THR A 241 -8.56 -10.42 -22.96
N TYR A 242 -8.77 -9.52 -21.99
CA TYR A 242 -8.52 -9.76 -20.58
C TYR A 242 -9.85 -10.09 -19.90
N THR A 243 -9.86 -11.10 -19.02
CA THR A 243 -11.01 -11.40 -18.17
C THR A 243 -10.61 -11.26 -16.73
N MET A 244 -11.29 -10.39 -15.96
CA MET A 244 -10.97 -10.13 -14.56
C MET A 244 -12.19 -10.23 -13.65
N TYR A 245 -11.94 -10.48 -12.37
CA TYR A 245 -12.98 -10.50 -11.34
C TYR A 245 -13.46 -9.08 -11.02
N THR A 246 -14.78 -8.92 -10.92
CA THR A 246 -15.43 -7.62 -10.66
C THR A 246 -15.51 -7.28 -9.18
N GLY A 247 -15.24 -8.24 -8.30
CA GLY A 247 -15.42 -8.12 -6.85
C GLY A 247 -16.84 -8.42 -6.36
N GLU A 248 -17.79 -8.74 -7.25
CA GLU A 248 -19.20 -8.99 -6.89
C GLU A 248 -19.37 -10.18 -5.93
N ASN A 249 -18.77 -11.31 -6.27
CA ASN A 249 -18.81 -12.52 -5.44
C ASN A 249 -17.88 -12.41 -4.21
N ASN A 250 -16.71 -11.84 -4.41
CA ASN A 250 -15.71 -11.64 -3.37
C ASN A 250 -14.95 -10.32 -3.62
N PRO A 251 -15.16 -9.28 -2.79
CA PRO A 251 -14.49 -7.99 -2.96
C PRO A 251 -12.96 -8.05 -2.91
N TYR A 252 -12.38 -9.08 -2.27
CA TYR A 252 -10.92 -9.26 -2.20
C TYR A 252 -10.32 -9.88 -3.47
N ASP A 253 -11.14 -10.28 -4.43
CA ASP A 253 -10.70 -10.75 -5.75
C ASP A 253 -10.78 -9.68 -6.84
N LEU A 254 -11.27 -8.48 -6.49
CA LEU A 254 -11.36 -7.34 -7.41
C LEU A 254 -10.05 -7.13 -8.19
N SER A 255 -10.20 -6.90 -9.49
CA SER A 255 -9.10 -6.62 -10.43
C SER A 255 -8.09 -7.75 -10.64
N LYS A 256 -8.32 -8.93 -10.08
CA LYS A 256 -7.53 -10.12 -10.42
C LYS A 256 -7.95 -10.64 -11.79
N ILE A 257 -6.99 -10.87 -12.65
CA ILE A 257 -7.15 -11.48 -13.97
C ILE A 257 -7.37 -12.98 -13.77
N SER A 258 -8.47 -13.48 -14.33
CA SER A 258 -8.85 -14.88 -14.37
C SER A 258 -8.33 -15.59 -15.62
N SER A 259 -8.34 -14.89 -16.77
CA SER A 259 -7.82 -15.44 -18.02
C SER A 259 -7.39 -14.36 -19.01
N PHE A 260 -6.48 -14.74 -19.90
CA PHE A 260 -6.00 -13.96 -21.03
C PHE A 260 -6.32 -14.73 -22.32
N ASN A 261 -7.02 -14.09 -23.26
CA ASN A 261 -7.54 -14.71 -24.48
C ASN A 261 -8.29 -16.04 -24.22
N GLY A 262 -9.08 -16.06 -23.14
CA GLY A 262 -9.87 -17.22 -22.72
C GLY A 262 -9.06 -18.36 -22.07
N LYS A 263 -7.75 -18.17 -21.85
CA LYS A 263 -6.88 -19.17 -21.23
C LYS A 263 -6.36 -18.67 -19.87
N SER A 264 -6.39 -19.54 -18.86
CA SER A 264 -5.80 -19.26 -17.54
C SER A 264 -4.28 -19.49 -17.50
N HIS A 265 -3.74 -20.12 -18.55
CA HIS A 265 -2.33 -20.42 -18.71
C HIS A 265 -1.87 -19.96 -20.09
N LEU A 266 -0.67 -19.38 -20.13
CA LEU A 266 0.11 -19.21 -21.34
C LEU A 266 0.57 -20.58 -21.86
N ASN A 267 1.20 -20.59 -23.02
CA ASN A 267 1.69 -21.80 -23.68
C ASN A 267 3.15 -21.65 -24.14
N PHE A 268 3.89 -20.75 -23.51
CA PHE A 268 5.26 -20.42 -23.91
C PHE A 268 6.30 -21.19 -23.09
N TRP A 269 6.00 -21.52 -21.84
CA TRP A 269 6.96 -22.04 -20.87
C TRP A 269 6.80 -23.54 -20.62
N LYS A 270 7.82 -24.19 -20.07
CA LYS A 270 7.84 -25.66 -19.88
C LYS A 270 6.80 -26.18 -18.87
N ASN A 271 6.51 -25.39 -17.83
CA ASN A 271 5.70 -25.82 -16.68
C ASN A 271 4.47 -24.93 -16.50
N ASP A 272 3.40 -25.50 -15.93
CA ASP A 272 2.12 -24.80 -15.70
C ASP A 272 2.26 -23.58 -14.78
N GLU A 273 3.03 -23.68 -13.69
CA GLU A 273 3.26 -22.55 -12.76
C GLU A 273 3.83 -21.31 -13.47
N CYS A 274 4.71 -21.52 -14.45
CA CYS A 274 5.38 -20.43 -15.17
C CYS A 274 4.49 -19.84 -16.27
N ASN A 275 3.56 -20.65 -16.77
CA ASN A 275 2.51 -20.24 -17.69
C ASN A 275 1.31 -19.61 -16.98
N LEU A 276 1.19 -19.67 -15.65
CA LEU A 276 0.01 -19.20 -14.94
C LEU A 276 -0.23 -17.70 -15.15
N VAL A 277 -1.41 -17.37 -15.67
CA VAL A 277 -1.90 -15.99 -15.80
C VAL A 277 -2.56 -15.60 -14.48
N ARG A 278 -1.95 -14.67 -13.75
CA ARG A 278 -2.46 -14.19 -12.45
C ARG A 278 -2.02 -12.78 -12.15
N GLY A 279 -2.77 -12.10 -11.28
CA GLY A 279 -2.47 -10.73 -10.85
C GLY A 279 -3.41 -9.72 -11.48
N SER A 280 -3.05 -8.45 -11.46
CA SER A 280 -3.81 -7.39 -12.10
C SER A 280 -3.06 -6.81 -13.31
N ASP A 281 -3.73 -5.95 -14.07
CA ASP A 281 -3.14 -5.19 -15.17
C ASP A 281 -2.30 -3.97 -14.69
N GLY A 282 -2.11 -3.83 -13.37
CA GLY A 282 -1.30 -2.76 -12.75
C GLY A 282 -2.05 -1.45 -12.51
N SER A 283 -3.25 -1.27 -13.05
CA SER A 283 -4.06 -0.06 -12.82
C SER A 283 -4.67 -0.04 -11.41
N THR A 284 -5.20 -1.18 -10.98
CA THR A 284 -5.73 -1.42 -9.65
C THR A 284 -5.36 -2.82 -9.19
N PHE A 285 -5.24 -3.01 -7.88
CA PHE A 285 -5.00 -4.28 -7.21
C PHE A 285 -6.14 -4.59 -6.26
N ASN A 286 -6.15 -5.78 -5.67
CA ASN A 286 -7.15 -6.13 -4.67
C ASN A 286 -7.09 -5.21 -3.44
N PRO A 287 -8.22 -4.89 -2.80
CA PRO A 287 -8.25 -3.99 -1.65
C PRO A 287 -7.73 -4.63 -0.35
N TYR A 288 -7.43 -3.80 0.65
CA TYR A 288 -6.90 -4.17 1.97
C TYR A 288 -5.58 -4.96 1.93
N ILE A 289 -4.62 -4.44 1.16
CA ILE A 289 -3.27 -4.99 0.99
C ILE A 289 -2.47 -4.87 2.28
N SER A 290 -1.82 -5.97 2.67
CA SER A 290 -0.86 -6.04 3.76
C SER A 290 0.59 -5.95 3.25
N LYS A 291 1.53 -5.57 4.12
CA LYS A 291 2.96 -5.53 3.77
C LYS A 291 3.57 -6.91 3.53
N SER A 292 2.93 -7.97 4.03
CA SER A 292 3.35 -9.37 3.80
C SER A 292 2.78 -9.96 2.50
N ASP A 293 1.86 -9.27 1.83
CA ASP A 293 1.25 -9.78 0.62
C ASP A 293 2.25 -9.72 -0.54
N THR A 294 2.19 -10.73 -1.40
CA THR A 294 2.82 -10.68 -2.73
C THR A 294 1.74 -10.35 -3.75
N LEU A 295 1.86 -9.19 -4.38
CA LEU A 295 0.96 -8.80 -5.46
C LEU A 295 1.49 -9.38 -6.77
N TRP A 296 0.59 -9.66 -7.72
CA TRP A 296 0.98 -10.14 -9.04
C TRP A 296 0.57 -9.12 -10.08
N PHE A 297 1.45 -8.85 -11.02
CA PHE A 297 1.23 -7.97 -12.15
C PHE A 297 1.37 -8.78 -13.44
N PHE A 298 0.38 -8.69 -14.33
CA PHE A 298 0.39 -9.37 -15.61
C PHE A 298 0.20 -8.37 -16.74
N ASN A 299 1.12 -8.42 -17.69
CA ASN A 299 1.07 -7.70 -18.96
C ASN A 299 1.52 -8.68 -20.05
N ASP A 300 0.75 -8.77 -21.13
CA ASP A 300 0.97 -9.75 -22.19
C ASP A 300 2.31 -9.59 -22.90
N GLN A 301 2.89 -8.39 -22.91
CA GLN A 301 4.19 -8.12 -23.53
C GLN A 301 5.37 -8.63 -22.70
N LEU A 302 5.16 -8.87 -21.40
CA LEU A 302 6.20 -9.43 -20.51
C LEU A 302 6.23 -10.95 -20.56
N CYS A 303 5.23 -11.56 -21.21
CA CYS A 303 5.10 -12.99 -21.41
C CYS A 303 5.08 -13.83 -20.13
N ARG A 304 4.91 -13.21 -18.97
CA ARG A 304 4.73 -13.86 -17.67
C ARG A 304 4.08 -12.92 -16.67
N SER A 305 3.51 -13.51 -15.63
CA SER A 305 3.09 -12.78 -14.42
C SER A 305 4.32 -12.44 -13.57
N LEU A 306 4.45 -11.20 -13.11
CA LEU A 306 5.53 -10.71 -12.24
C LEU A 306 5.06 -10.63 -10.78
N PRO A 307 5.77 -11.26 -9.82
CA PRO A 307 5.54 -11.06 -8.40
C PRO A 307 6.14 -9.73 -7.94
N LEU A 308 5.34 -8.96 -7.21
CA LEU A 308 5.72 -7.69 -6.59
C LEU A 308 5.69 -7.84 -5.06
N VAL A 309 6.72 -7.32 -4.40
CA VAL A 309 6.90 -7.37 -2.95
C VAL A 309 7.00 -5.96 -2.38
N TYR A 310 6.55 -5.80 -1.14
CA TYR A 310 6.62 -4.53 -0.41
C TYR A 310 8.08 -4.08 -0.26
N ASP A 311 8.32 -2.79 -0.51
CA ASP A 311 9.61 -2.13 -0.37
C ASP A 311 9.58 -1.11 0.77
N GLN A 312 8.68 -0.11 0.68
CA GLN A 312 8.60 0.98 1.66
C GLN A 312 7.22 1.65 1.70
N GLU A 313 6.98 2.47 2.73
CA GLU A 313 5.83 3.39 2.76
C GLU A 313 6.16 4.64 1.96
N VAL A 314 5.15 5.18 1.28
CA VAL A 314 5.27 6.39 0.46
C VAL A 314 4.06 7.29 0.69
N MET A 315 4.25 8.58 0.46
CA MET A 315 3.19 9.58 0.51
C MET A 315 3.06 10.24 -0.86
N SER A 316 1.87 10.17 -1.47
CA SER A 316 1.57 10.83 -2.74
C SER A 316 0.35 11.75 -2.57
N ARG A 317 0.52 13.06 -2.78
CA ARG A 317 -0.55 14.07 -2.58
C ARG A 317 -1.31 13.93 -1.25
N SER A 318 -0.60 13.64 -0.16
CA SER A 318 -1.16 13.39 1.18
C SER A 318 -1.90 12.06 1.36
N LEU A 319 -1.90 11.18 0.37
CA LEU A 319 -2.37 9.80 0.50
C LEU A 319 -1.23 8.87 0.92
N PRO A 320 -1.39 8.11 2.00
CA PRO A 320 -0.45 7.06 2.37
C PRO A 320 -0.58 5.87 1.43
N GLY A 321 0.56 5.34 1.00
CA GLY A 321 0.65 4.18 0.15
C GLY A 321 1.84 3.29 0.47
N TYR A 322 1.87 2.15 -0.19
CA TYR A 322 2.96 1.20 -0.14
C TYR A 322 3.60 1.09 -1.52
N ARG A 323 4.92 1.21 -1.56
CA ARG A 323 5.71 0.91 -2.76
C ARG A 323 5.93 -0.59 -2.85
N PHE A 324 5.59 -1.14 -4.00
CA PHE A 324 5.86 -2.52 -4.38
C PHE A 324 6.84 -2.55 -5.56
N LYS A 325 7.85 -3.41 -5.47
CA LYS A 325 8.86 -3.64 -6.50
C LYS A 325 8.87 -5.11 -6.95
N PRO A 326 9.37 -5.43 -8.16
CA PRO A 326 9.53 -6.81 -8.58
C PRO A 326 10.42 -7.56 -7.58
N ARG A 327 10.05 -8.80 -7.27
CA ARG A 327 10.82 -9.64 -6.36
C ARG A 327 12.23 -9.87 -6.94
N TYR A 328 13.25 -9.88 -6.09
CA TYR A 328 14.66 -9.92 -6.50
C TYR A 328 15.05 -11.14 -7.35
N ASP A 329 14.26 -12.21 -7.27
CA ASP A 329 14.48 -13.49 -7.95
C ASP A 329 13.83 -13.57 -9.33
N VAL A 330 13.03 -12.58 -9.74
CA VAL A 330 12.16 -12.68 -10.92
C VAL A 330 12.94 -12.88 -12.23
N TYR A 331 14.11 -12.25 -12.35
CA TYR A 331 15.03 -12.37 -13.49
C TYR A 331 16.36 -13.04 -13.10
N LYS A 332 16.34 -13.93 -12.09
CA LYS A 332 17.51 -14.73 -11.73
C LYS A 332 17.60 -15.98 -12.60
N SER A 333 18.82 -16.40 -12.93
CA SER A 333 19.04 -17.59 -13.74
C SER A 333 18.66 -18.86 -12.98
N PRO A 334 18.38 -19.98 -13.69
CA PRO A 334 18.09 -21.28 -13.06
C PRO A 334 19.24 -21.79 -12.15
N SER A 335 20.47 -21.37 -12.42
CA SER A 335 21.63 -21.68 -11.56
C SER A 335 21.55 -21.04 -10.17
N THR A 336 20.90 -19.88 -10.06
CA THR A 336 20.69 -19.16 -8.78
C THR A 336 19.35 -19.52 -8.16
N VAL A 337 18.30 -19.64 -8.98
CA VAL A 337 16.91 -19.90 -8.58
C VAL A 337 16.35 -21.01 -9.46
N PRO A 338 16.46 -22.29 -9.02
CA PRO A 338 16.06 -23.46 -9.83
C PRO A 338 14.61 -23.43 -10.31
N GLU A 339 13.71 -22.75 -9.60
CA GLU A 339 12.31 -22.59 -9.97
C GLU A 339 12.13 -21.85 -11.32
N ASN A 340 13.11 -21.04 -11.73
CA ASN A 340 13.08 -20.32 -13.01
C ASN A 340 13.50 -21.18 -14.22
N ASP A 341 13.90 -22.45 -14.05
CA ASP A 341 14.30 -23.34 -15.15
C ASP A 341 13.22 -23.49 -16.24
N CYS A 342 11.95 -23.43 -15.82
CA CYS A 342 10.80 -23.52 -16.71
C CYS A 342 10.75 -22.43 -17.79
N TYR A 343 11.39 -21.28 -17.55
CA TYR A 343 11.45 -20.15 -18.48
C TYR A 343 12.55 -20.32 -19.55
N CYS A 344 13.45 -21.28 -19.36
CA CYS A 344 14.48 -21.58 -20.34
C CYS A 344 13.94 -22.52 -21.42
N THR A 345 13.54 -22.01 -22.59
CA THR A 345 13.05 -22.82 -23.72
C THR A 345 14.08 -22.99 -24.83
N ASP A 346 14.92 -21.97 -25.07
CA ASP A 346 16.04 -22.03 -26.00
C ASP A 346 17.36 -22.10 -25.22
N GLN A 347 17.95 -23.29 -25.15
CA GLN A 347 19.20 -23.53 -24.42
C GLN A 347 20.31 -22.59 -24.88
N THR A 348 20.38 -22.24 -26.17
CA THR A 348 21.41 -21.34 -26.69
C THR A 348 21.31 -19.94 -26.07
N LEU A 349 20.10 -19.42 -25.88
CA LEU A 349 19.91 -18.14 -25.21
C LEU A 349 20.12 -18.26 -23.70
N CYS A 350 19.63 -19.33 -23.10
CA CYS A 350 19.79 -19.56 -21.66
C CYS A 350 21.25 -19.63 -21.22
N ASP A 351 22.12 -20.20 -22.05
CA ASP A 351 23.56 -20.27 -21.79
C ASP A 351 24.24 -18.90 -21.93
N MET A 352 23.64 -17.98 -22.68
CA MET A 352 24.15 -16.62 -22.90
C MET A 352 23.68 -15.63 -21.81
N ILE A 353 22.45 -15.79 -21.32
CA ILE A 353 21.86 -14.93 -20.30
C ILE A 353 22.23 -15.40 -18.89
N GLY A 354 22.20 -14.47 -17.94
CA GLY A 354 22.50 -14.71 -16.53
C GLY A 354 21.54 -13.97 -15.63
N ASP A 355 21.93 -13.82 -14.37
CA ASP A 355 21.18 -13.01 -13.40
C ASP A 355 20.92 -11.59 -13.92
N GLY A 356 19.66 -11.14 -13.82
CA GLY A 356 19.19 -9.82 -14.25
C GLY A 356 18.60 -9.78 -15.67
N MET A 357 18.45 -10.94 -16.32
CA MET A 357 18.01 -11.06 -17.71
C MET A 357 16.90 -12.09 -17.89
N PHE A 358 16.02 -11.86 -18.86
CA PHE A 358 14.89 -12.73 -19.15
C PHE A 358 14.64 -12.84 -20.65
N ALA A 359 14.90 -14.01 -21.24
CA ALA A 359 14.65 -14.24 -22.65
C ALA A 359 13.15 -14.37 -22.93
N VAL A 360 12.67 -13.64 -23.94
CA VAL A 360 11.25 -13.63 -24.36
C VAL A 360 11.05 -14.18 -25.78
N SER A 361 12.04 -14.90 -26.30
CA SER A 361 11.98 -15.48 -27.65
C SER A 361 10.73 -16.34 -27.87
N ALA A 362 10.33 -17.12 -26.87
CA ALA A 362 9.17 -18.02 -26.92
C ALA A 362 7.83 -17.33 -27.23
N CYS A 363 7.70 -16.03 -26.91
CA CYS A 363 6.49 -15.25 -27.18
C CYS A 363 6.70 -14.15 -28.23
N GLN A 364 7.93 -14.00 -28.75
CA GLN A 364 8.32 -12.96 -29.71
C GLN A 364 8.81 -13.59 -31.03
N PHE A 365 8.05 -14.54 -31.57
CA PHE A 365 8.33 -15.18 -32.88
C PHE A 365 9.75 -15.76 -32.99
N ASP A 366 10.27 -16.35 -31.91
CA ASP A 366 11.63 -16.88 -31.78
C ASP A 366 12.75 -15.85 -32.01
N ALA A 367 12.44 -14.55 -31.96
CA ALA A 367 13.45 -13.50 -31.97
C ALA A 367 14.31 -13.59 -30.71
N PRO A 368 15.64 -13.41 -30.79
CA PRO A 368 16.55 -13.52 -29.65
C PRO A 368 16.48 -12.27 -28.73
N ILE A 369 15.27 -11.86 -28.36
CA ILE A 369 14.98 -10.69 -27.52
C ILE A 369 15.11 -11.08 -26.05
N ILE A 370 15.78 -10.21 -25.29
CA ILE A 370 16.04 -10.36 -23.86
C ILE A 370 15.57 -9.11 -23.14
N LEU A 371 14.71 -9.28 -22.15
CA LEU A 371 14.31 -8.21 -21.23
C LEU A 371 15.32 -8.10 -20.09
N SER A 372 15.58 -6.86 -19.65
CA SER A 372 16.35 -6.57 -18.45
C SER A 372 15.82 -5.29 -17.79
N TRP A 373 16.34 -4.96 -16.62
CA TRP A 373 16.19 -3.60 -16.09
C TRP A 373 17.09 -2.62 -16.86
N PRO A 374 16.74 -1.32 -16.94
CA PRO A 374 17.51 -0.34 -17.70
C PRO A 374 18.98 -0.24 -17.27
N HIS A 375 19.86 -0.07 -18.26
CA HIS A 375 21.32 -0.14 -18.16
C HIS A 375 21.85 -1.39 -17.47
N PHE A 376 21.13 -2.52 -17.59
CA PHE A 376 21.44 -3.76 -16.90
C PHE A 376 21.53 -3.60 -15.38
N LEU A 377 20.66 -2.77 -14.80
CA LEU A 377 20.55 -2.60 -13.35
C LEU A 377 20.32 -3.97 -12.67
N GLY A 378 21.15 -4.31 -11.69
CA GLY A 378 21.05 -5.57 -10.94
C GLY A 378 21.53 -6.82 -11.70
N ALA A 379 22.01 -6.69 -12.93
CA ALA A 379 22.69 -7.77 -13.65
C ALA A 379 24.17 -7.86 -13.27
N ASN A 380 24.84 -8.94 -13.67
CA ASN A 380 26.29 -9.09 -13.47
C ASN A 380 27.07 -7.97 -14.18
N SER A 381 28.09 -7.44 -13.49
CA SER A 381 29.03 -6.45 -14.02
C SER A 381 29.67 -6.82 -15.37
N SER A 382 29.79 -8.11 -15.69
CA SER A 382 30.30 -8.57 -17.00
C SER A 382 29.47 -8.02 -18.16
N TYR A 383 28.13 -7.99 -18.02
CA TYR A 383 27.24 -7.47 -19.06
C TYR A 383 27.39 -5.95 -19.22
N GLN A 384 27.50 -5.23 -18.10
CA GLN A 384 27.75 -3.78 -18.11
C GLN A 384 29.12 -3.44 -18.72
N SER A 385 30.16 -4.25 -18.47
CA SER A 385 31.50 -4.04 -19.03
C SER A 385 31.65 -4.46 -20.50
N SER A 386 30.68 -5.24 -21.02
CA SER A 386 30.70 -5.71 -22.40
C SER A 386 30.27 -4.65 -23.41
N VAL A 387 29.67 -3.54 -22.92
CA VAL A 387 29.14 -2.44 -23.71
C VAL A 387 29.52 -1.11 -23.06
N GLU A 388 30.06 -0.17 -23.83
CA GLU A 388 30.36 1.18 -23.35
C GLU A 388 29.11 2.07 -23.43
N GLY A 389 28.91 2.94 -22.44
CA GLY A 389 27.81 3.92 -22.41
C GLY A 389 26.66 3.59 -21.44
N LEU A 390 26.76 2.50 -20.67
CA LEU A 390 25.76 2.15 -19.67
C LEU A 390 26.05 2.78 -18.29
N SER A 391 25.03 3.28 -17.60
CA SER A 391 25.14 3.90 -16.28
C SER A 391 23.93 3.53 -15.40
N PRO A 392 23.91 2.34 -14.76
CA PRO A 392 22.77 1.90 -13.97
C PRO A 392 22.59 2.73 -12.69
N GLN A 393 21.39 3.29 -12.49
CA GLN A 393 21.00 4.09 -11.33
C GLN A 393 19.67 3.58 -10.77
N LEU A 394 19.61 3.27 -9.48
CA LEU A 394 18.43 2.66 -8.86
C LEU A 394 17.19 3.55 -8.95
N ASP A 395 17.33 4.85 -8.69
CA ASP A 395 16.20 5.78 -8.66
C ASP A 395 15.64 6.06 -10.07
N SER A 396 16.53 6.16 -11.07
CA SER A 396 16.15 6.43 -12.46
C SER A 396 15.68 5.18 -13.21
N HIS A 397 16.18 3.99 -12.85
CA HIS A 397 15.96 2.76 -13.61
C HIS A 397 15.16 1.70 -12.85
N GLY A 398 14.80 1.96 -11.59
CA GLY A 398 13.97 1.06 -10.80
C GLY A 398 12.56 0.93 -11.37
N PHE A 399 11.98 -0.27 -11.21
CA PHE A 399 10.58 -0.56 -11.49
C PHE A 399 9.79 -0.55 -10.17
N TRP A 400 8.66 0.15 -10.11
CA TRP A 400 7.77 0.10 -8.94
C TRP A 400 6.32 0.51 -9.22
N PHE A 401 5.46 0.12 -8.29
CA PHE A 401 4.09 0.61 -8.14
C PHE A 401 3.90 1.18 -6.74
N ASP A 402 3.37 2.40 -6.64
CA ASP A 402 2.94 2.99 -5.38
C ASP A 402 1.42 2.83 -5.27
N ILE A 403 0.98 2.02 -4.30
CA ILE A 403 -0.39 1.53 -4.23
C ILE A 403 -1.02 1.97 -2.91
N GLN A 404 -2.25 2.47 -2.97
CA GLN A 404 -3.04 2.77 -1.78
C GLN A 404 -3.57 1.44 -1.19
N PRO A 405 -3.24 1.07 0.05
CA PRO A 405 -3.48 -0.28 0.57
C PRO A 405 -4.96 -0.61 0.85
N THR A 406 -5.79 0.37 1.17
CA THR A 406 -7.21 0.16 1.50
C THR A 406 -8.04 -0.14 0.26
N THR A 407 -7.86 0.63 -0.82
CA THR A 407 -8.61 0.54 -2.07
C THR A 407 -7.92 -0.33 -3.11
N GLY A 408 -6.60 -0.53 -3.00
CA GLY A 408 -5.79 -1.20 -4.00
C GLY A 408 -5.48 -0.32 -5.22
N THR A 409 -5.80 0.98 -5.18
CA THR A 409 -5.58 1.87 -6.33
C THR A 409 -4.11 2.22 -6.51
N THR A 410 -3.60 2.09 -7.73
CA THR A 410 -2.25 2.57 -8.08
C THR A 410 -2.24 4.10 -8.14
N MET A 411 -1.44 4.73 -7.28
CA MET A 411 -1.29 6.19 -7.19
C MET A 411 -0.17 6.72 -8.09
N SER A 412 0.89 5.94 -8.24
CA SER A 412 2.03 6.20 -9.13
C SER A 412 2.58 4.86 -9.61
N ALA A 413 3.08 4.81 -10.84
CA ALA A 413 3.67 3.61 -11.42
C ALA A 413 4.82 3.98 -12.34
N ARG A 414 5.95 3.29 -12.19
CA ARG A 414 7.11 3.39 -13.08
C ARG A 414 7.47 1.99 -13.57
N ALA A 415 6.84 1.57 -14.66
CA ALA A 415 7.17 0.32 -15.32
C ALA A 415 8.34 0.56 -16.27
N ARG A 416 9.56 0.31 -15.77
CA ARG A 416 10.80 0.55 -16.50
C ARG A 416 11.49 -0.74 -16.93
N ILE A 417 11.62 -0.94 -18.23
CA ILE A 417 12.14 -2.19 -18.82
C ILE A 417 13.04 -1.84 -20.00
N GLN A 418 14.09 -2.63 -20.18
CA GLN A 418 15.00 -2.56 -21.32
C GLN A 418 14.82 -3.76 -22.23
N ILE A 419 14.82 -3.49 -23.53
CA ILE A 419 14.79 -4.47 -24.62
C ILE A 419 16.20 -4.58 -25.19
N ASN A 420 16.70 -5.81 -25.21
CA ASN A 420 18.02 -6.17 -25.71
C ASN A 420 17.90 -7.26 -26.78
N LEU A 421 18.92 -7.39 -27.60
CA LEU A 421 19.05 -8.47 -28.57
C LEU A 421 20.32 -9.28 -28.32
N ALA A 422 20.19 -10.60 -28.26
CA ALA A 422 21.34 -11.48 -28.30
C ALA A 422 21.88 -11.58 -29.74
N VAL A 423 23.10 -11.10 -29.93
CA VAL A 423 23.85 -11.24 -31.18
C VAL A 423 24.84 -12.38 -30.98
N LYS A 424 24.72 -13.42 -31.81
CA LYS A 424 25.54 -14.63 -31.73
C LYS A 424 26.48 -14.73 -32.93
N ASN A 425 27.67 -15.25 -32.70
CA ASN A 425 28.58 -15.70 -33.74
C ASN A 425 27.95 -16.87 -34.50
N ILE A 426 27.65 -16.67 -35.79
CA ILE A 426 27.09 -17.69 -36.66
C ILE A 426 27.95 -17.77 -37.92
N PRO A 427 28.96 -18.67 -37.97
CA PRO A 427 29.91 -18.75 -39.08
C PRO A 427 29.30 -19.02 -40.46
N ALA A 428 28.04 -19.46 -40.51
CA ALA A 428 27.31 -19.66 -41.76
C ALA A 428 26.98 -18.34 -42.49
N PHE A 429 26.99 -17.21 -41.78
CA PHE A 429 26.66 -15.88 -42.32
C PHE A 429 27.89 -14.97 -42.25
N SER A 430 28.30 -14.40 -43.38
CA SER A 430 29.56 -13.65 -43.49
C SER A 430 29.58 -12.38 -42.63
N GLN A 431 28.41 -11.85 -42.30
CA GLN A 431 28.26 -10.67 -41.45
C GLN A 431 28.34 -11.00 -39.95
N LEU A 432 28.23 -12.28 -39.57
CA LEU A 432 28.22 -12.76 -38.17
C LEU A 432 29.36 -13.74 -37.84
N GLU A 433 30.24 -14.08 -38.79
CA GLU A 433 31.35 -15.02 -38.57
C GLU A 433 32.41 -14.48 -37.59
N LYS A 434 32.54 -13.16 -37.45
CA LYS A 434 33.57 -12.50 -36.63
C LYS A 434 33.03 -11.83 -35.37
N VAL A 435 31.72 -11.58 -35.30
CA VAL A 435 31.10 -10.94 -34.14
C VAL A 435 31.29 -11.83 -32.91
N LYS A 436 31.52 -11.20 -31.75
CA LYS A 436 31.54 -11.91 -30.48
C LYS A 436 30.12 -12.05 -29.97
N ASP A 437 29.83 -13.16 -29.29
CA ASP A 437 28.57 -13.36 -28.60
C ASP A 437 28.35 -12.22 -27.58
N ILE A 438 27.25 -11.48 -27.75
CA ILE A 438 26.96 -10.29 -26.95
C ILE A 438 25.46 -10.04 -26.84
N ILE A 439 25.04 -9.49 -25.70
CA ILE A 439 23.68 -9.01 -25.48
C ILE A 439 23.71 -7.49 -25.62
N MET A 440 23.14 -6.98 -26.70
CA MET A 440 23.20 -5.56 -27.03
C MET A 440 21.90 -4.85 -26.64
N PRO A 441 21.95 -3.83 -25.78
CA PRO A 441 20.83 -2.94 -25.52
C PRO A 441 20.36 -2.23 -26.80
N ILE A 442 19.05 -2.21 -27.04
CA ILE A 442 18.45 -1.46 -28.15
C ILE A 442 17.72 -0.23 -27.64
N LEU A 443 16.86 -0.42 -26.65
CA LEU A 443 16.09 0.67 -26.04
C LEU A 443 15.64 0.28 -24.63
N TRP A 444 15.27 1.28 -23.84
CA TRP A 444 14.47 1.09 -22.65
C TRP A 444 13.33 2.10 -22.60
N PHE A 445 12.30 1.80 -21.83
CA PHE A 445 11.12 2.66 -21.70
C PHE A 445 10.69 2.82 -20.25
N ASP A 446 10.03 3.94 -19.95
CA ASP A 446 9.33 4.24 -18.70
C ASP A 446 7.85 4.44 -19.05
N GLU A 447 7.00 3.50 -18.63
CA GLU A 447 5.55 3.53 -18.84
C GLU A 447 4.84 3.64 -17.48
N GLY A 448 3.91 4.59 -17.37
CA GLY A 448 3.06 4.70 -16.19
C GLY A 448 2.56 6.11 -15.91
N ILE A 449 2.14 6.33 -14.66
CA ILE A 449 1.68 7.63 -14.17
C ILE A 449 2.63 8.12 -13.09
N GLU A 450 3.02 9.40 -13.16
CA GLU A 450 3.83 10.00 -12.11
C GLU A 450 2.99 10.21 -10.84
N GLU A 451 1.76 10.68 -11.01
CA GLU A 451 0.81 10.94 -9.93
C GLU A 451 -0.63 10.70 -10.39
N LEU A 452 -1.51 10.48 -9.41
CA LEU A 452 -2.93 10.34 -9.64
C LEU A 452 -3.59 11.71 -9.89
N GLY A 453 -4.58 11.77 -10.78
CA GLY A 453 -5.39 12.96 -11.03
C GLY A 453 -6.07 13.49 -9.76
N SER A 454 -6.32 14.81 -9.70
CA SER A 454 -6.90 15.46 -8.50
C SER A 454 -8.28 14.90 -8.13
N GLU A 455 -9.11 14.61 -9.13
CA GLU A 455 -10.45 14.04 -8.95
C GLU A 455 -10.40 12.69 -8.22
N LEU A 456 -9.59 11.75 -8.72
CA LEU A 456 -9.42 10.44 -8.06
C LEU A 456 -8.73 10.56 -6.70
N THR A 457 -7.78 11.48 -6.57
CA THR A 457 -7.08 11.74 -5.31
C THR A 457 -8.06 12.18 -4.22
N GLU A 458 -9.02 13.04 -4.55
CA GLU A 458 -10.05 13.49 -3.61
C GLU A 458 -11.00 12.36 -3.21
N VAL A 459 -11.50 11.60 -4.18
CA VAL A 459 -12.43 10.48 -3.93
C VAL A 459 -11.76 9.41 -3.04
N ILE A 460 -10.52 9.03 -3.34
CA ILE A 460 -9.76 8.06 -2.54
C ILE A 460 -9.42 8.66 -1.17
N GLY A 461 -9.04 9.93 -1.12
CA GLY A 461 -8.77 10.64 0.12
C GLY A 461 -9.97 10.64 1.07
N GLN A 462 -11.18 10.85 0.55
CA GLN A 462 -12.40 10.77 1.34
C GLN A 462 -12.62 9.37 1.94
N ALA A 463 -12.34 8.31 1.17
CA ALA A 463 -12.48 6.93 1.64
C ALA A 463 -11.41 6.51 2.67
N VAL A 464 -10.22 7.11 2.61
CA VAL A 464 -9.04 6.65 3.37
C VAL A 464 -8.74 7.54 4.58
N LEU A 465 -8.73 8.86 4.40
CA LEU A 465 -8.29 9.82 5.41
C LEU A 465 -9.42 10.19 6.39
N THR A 466 -10.67 10.21 5.91
CA THR A 466 -11.83 10.64 6.71
C THR A 466 -12.22 9.66 7.82
N PRO A 467 -12.25 8.33 7.61
CA PRO A 467 -12.70 7.42 8.66
C PRO A 467 -11.86 7.45 9.95
N PRO A 468 -10.50 7.47 9.91
CA PRO A 468 -9.69 7.64 11.12
C PRO A 468 -10.02 8.92 11.90
N ILE A 469 -10.32 10.02 11.19
CA ILE A 469 -10.70 11.31 11.82
C ILE A 469 -12.03 11.15 12.58
N TYR A 470 -13.06 10.60 11.94
CA TYR A 470 -14.34 10.36 12.62
C TYR A 470 -14.22 9.37 13.78
N LYS A 471 -13.40 8.33 13.63
CA LYS A 471 -13.12 7.38 14.72
C LYS A 471 -12.49 8.07 15.91
N ASN A 472 -11.55 8.99 15.69
CA ASN A 472 -10.94 9.78 16.75
C ASN A 472 -11.97 10.68 17.46
N TYR A 473 -12.89 11.31 16.72
CA TYR A 473 -13.98 12.08 17.35
C TYR A 473 -14.89 11.20 18.20
N ILE A 474 -15.28 10.02 17.70
CA ILE A 474 -16.08 9.05 18.46
C ILE A 474 -15.34 8.62 19.74
N PHE A 475 -14.02 8.39 19.65
CA PHE A 475 -13.18 8.05 20.79
C PHE A 475 -13.12 9.18 21.84
N CYS A 476 -12.93 10.43 21.41
CA CYS A 476 -12.95 11.59 22.31
C CYS A 476 -14.31 11.76 23.02
N ILE A 477 -15.41 11.56 22.30
CA ILE A 477 -16.76 11.60 22.87
C ILE A 477 -16.94 10.46 23.88
N PHE A 478 -16.47 9.25 23.56
CA PHE A 478 -16.50 8.11 24.48
C PHE A 478 -15.72 8.40 25.78
N LEU A 479 -14.51 8.94 25.68
CA LEU A 479 -13.71 9.35 26.85
C LEU A 479 -14.44 10.42 27.68
N GLY A 480 -15.13 11.37 27.05
CA GLY A 480 -15.96 12.35 27.74
C GLY A 480 -17.10 11.71 28.57
N PHE A 481 -17.77 10.69 28.02
CA PHE A 481 -18.77 9.91 28.77
C PHE A 481 -18.14 9.09 29.90
N CYS A 482 -16.96 8.49 29.70
CA CYS A 482 -16.24 7.78 30.76
C CYS A 482 -15.79 8.71 31.90
N ALA A 483 -15.28 9.89 31.56
CA ALA A 483 -14.85 10.88 32.56
C ALA A 483 -16.05 11.44 33.34
N SER A 484 -17.15 11.78 32.66
CA SER A 484 -18.37 12.26 33.32
C SER A 484 -19.00 11.20 34.21
N THR A 485 -19.09 9.94 33.77
CA THR A 485 -19.58 8.83 34.62
C THR A 485 -18.68 8.63 35.85
N PHE A 486 -17.35 8.70 35.69
CA PHE A 486 -16.41 8.60 36.82
C PHE A 486 -16.58 9.75 37.83
N VAL A 487 -16.70 11.00 37.36
CA VAL A 487 -16.92 12.16 38.23
C VAL A 487 -18.26 12.05 38.96
N ILE A 488 -19.34 11.70 38.26
CA ILE A 488 -20.66 11.55 38.90
C ILE A 488 -20.63 10.38 39.90
N PHE A 489 -19.90 9.31 39.61
CA PHE A 489 -19.72 8.17 40.51
C PHE A 489 -18.95 8.56 41.78
N LEU A 490 -17.86 9.33 41.65
CA LEU A 490 -17.14 9.88 42.80
C LEU A 490 -18.03 10.78 43.65
N VAL A 491 -18.82 11.66 43.02
CA VAL A 491 -19.78 12.51 43.74
C VAL A 491 -20.82 11.66 44.48
N ALA A 492 -21.33 10.58 43.85
CA ALA A 492 -22.26 9.66 44.48
C ALA A 492 -21.63 8.93 45.68
N LEU A 493 -20.38 8.48 45.57
CA LEU A 493 -19.63 7.84 46.65
C LEU A 493 -19.36 8.79 47.82
N ILE A 494 -18.92 10.03 47.55
CA ILE A 494 -18.70 11.04 48.58
C ILE A 494 -20.01 11.33 49.30
N ARG A 495 -21.11 11.53 48.56
CA ARG A 495 -22.45 11.74 49.14
C ARG A 495 -22.91 10.56 49.98
N PHE A 496 -22.66 9.33 49.52
CA PHE A 496 -22.99 8.11 50.26
C PHE A 496 -22.19 7.99 51.56
N ALA A 497 -20.87 8.24 51.51
CA ALA A 497 -19.99 8.22 52.68
C ALA A 497 -20.40 9.29 53.72
N LEU A 498 -20.69 10.52 53.28
CA LEU A 498 -21.19 11.60 54.14
C LEU A 498 -22.53 11.23 54.80
N ASN A 499 -23.44 10.60 54.06
CA ASN A 499 -24.74 10.19 54.59
C ASN A 499 -24.63 9.02 55.59
N LYS A 500 -23.71 8.08 55.35
CA LYS A 500 -23.40 6.99 56.31
C LYS A 500 -22.78 7.54 57.60
N SER A 501 -21.92 8.55 57.51
CA SER A 501 -21.33 9.22 58.68
C SER A 501 -22.38 9.96 59.52
N LEU A 502 -23.37 10.58 58.90
CA LEU A 502 -24.46 11.28 59.60
C LEU A 502 -25.43 10.33 60.30
N ASN A 503 -25.58 9.09 59.84
CA ASN A 503 -26.47 8.09 60.47
C ASN A 503 -25.80 7.34 61.65
N HIS A 504 -24.49 7.49 61.86
CA HIS A 504 -23.74 6.80 62.93
C HIS A 504 -23.50 7.66 64.19
N THR A 505 -23.98 8.90 64.26
CA THR A 505 -24.02 9.63 65.54
C THR A 505 -25.13 9.05 66.42
N PRO A 506 -24.82 8.42 67.58
CA PRO A 506 -25.86 8.02 68.52
C PRO A 506 -26.56 9.28 69.02
N SER A 507 -27.89 9.27 68.99
CA SER A 507 -28.73 10.35 69.48
C SER A 507 -28.32 10.75 70.90
N GLU A 508 -27.93 12.01 71.09
CA GLU A 508 -27.93 12.69 72.39
C GLU A 508 -29.39 12.86 72.89
N GLY A 509 -30.07 11.74 73.15
CA GLY A 509 -31.46 11.66 73.57
C GLY A 509 -31.65 11.54 75.09
N ILE A 510 -30.59 11.68 75.91
CA ILE A 510 -30.65 11.39 77.36
C ILE A 510 -30.47 12.64 78.25
N CYS A 511 -30.13 13.82 77.69
CA CYS A 511 -29.97 15.04 78.49
C CYS A 511 -31.21 15.96 78.56
N ARG A 512 -32.29 15.68 77.81
CA ARG A 512 -33.48 16.57 77.80
C ARG A 512 -34.55 16.19 78.83
N ASP A 513 -34.57 14.95 79.31
CA ASP A 513 -35.61 14.47 80.24
C ASP A 513 -35.30 14.78 81.72
N ASN A 514 -34.03 15.02 82.08
CA ASN A 514 -33.65 15.35 83.46
C ASN A 514 -33.70 16.85 83.80
N LEU A 515 -33.76 17.74 82.80
CA LEU A 515 -33.91 19.18 83.04
C LEU A 515 -35.38 19.58 83.28
N ILE A 516 -36.34 18.87 82.65
CA ILE A 516 -37.78 19.15 82.81
C ILE A 516 -38.33 18.54 84.11
N ARG A 517 -37.71 17.47 84.64
CA ARG A 517 -38.13 16.87 85.92
C ARG A 517 -37.70 17.69 87.16
N ASN A 518 -36.61 18.47 87.07
CA ASN A 518 -36.10 19.28 88.18
C ASN A 518 -36.59 20.73 88.19
N LEU A 519 -37.23 21.22 87.12
CA LEU A 519 -37.89 22.54 87.09
C LEU A 519 -39.37 22.50 87.53
N GLY A 520 -39.98 21.31 87.63
CA GLY A 520 -41.37 21.12 88.06
C GLY A 520 -41.59 20.90 89.57
N ALA A 521 -40.53 20.82 90.38
CA ALA A 521 -40.63 20.45 91.81
C ALA A 521 -40.14 21.54 92.79
N GLN A 522 -40.17 22.82 92.39
CA GLN A 522 -39.76 23.96 93.24
C GLN A 522 -40.84 25.07 93.37
N LEU A 523 -42.09 24.77 93.02
CA LEU A 523 -43.23 25.67 93.26
C LEU A 523 -44.42 24.85 93.77
N ASN A 524 -44.35 24.37 95.01
CA ASN A 524 -45.50 24.30 95.92
C ASN A 524 -45.11 23.78 97.32
N ASN A 525 -45.26 24.70 98.27
CA ASN A 525 -45.58 24.55 99.70
C ASN A 525 -44.46 24.58 100.77
N PRO A 526 -44.68 25.33 101.88
CA PRO A 526 -43.70 25.61 102.92
C PRO A 526 -43.78 24.63 104.12
N GLN A 527 -42.63 24.47 104.78
CA GLN A 527 -42.43 24.15 106.21
C GLN A 527 -43.09 22.89 106.79
N VAL A 528 -42.30 21.83 107.02
CA VAL A 528 -42.32 21.05 108.29
C VAL A 528 -40.90 20.55 108.62
N ARG A 529 -40.43 20.87 109.84
CA ARG A 529 -39.25 20.31 110.52
C ARG A 529 -39.50 18.84 110.87
N GLY A 530 -38.53 17.98 110.60
CA GLY A 530 -38.45 16.63 111.15
C GLY A 530 -37.04 16.07 111.04
N THR A 531 -36.37 15.94 112.17
CA THR A 531 -35.03 15.38 112.37
C THR A 531 -34.99 13.86 112.15
N GLY A 532 -33.91 13.35 111.56
CA GLY A 532 -33.56 11.92 111.56
C GLY A 532 -32.20 11.65 110.91
N LEU A 533 -31.24 11.19 111.72
CA LEU A 533 -29.87 10.79 111.33
C LEU A 533 -29.83 9.53 110.44
N CYS A 534 -28.83 9.40 109.55
CA CYS A 534 -27.70 8.46 109.67
C CYS A 534 -26.88 8.28 108.36
N LYS A 535 -25.60 8.70 108.46
CA LYS A 535 -24.30 8.23 107.91
C LYS A 535 -24.14 7.16 106.78
N SER A 536 -23.16 7.50 105.93
CA SER A 536 -21.92 6.80 105.46
C SER A 536 -21.93 5.62 104.47
N HIS A 537 -21.24 5.80 103.34
CA HIS A 537 -19.90 5.26 102.97
C HIS A 537 -19.46 5.89 101.62
N HIS A 538 -18.30 6.57 101.46
CA HIS A 538 -16.91 6.08 101.23
C HIS A 538 -16.83 5.05 100.07
N ASP A 539 -16.01 5.15 99.01
CA ASP A 539 -14.65 5.69 98.76
C ASP A 539 -14.53 6.10 97.25
N ASP A 540 -13.87 7.20 96.87
CA ASP A 540 -12.42 7.38 96.53
C ASP A 540 -11.92 6.35 95.47
N ASP A 541 -11.20 6.61 94.37
CA ASP A 541 -10.27 7.64 93.86
C ASP A 541 -10.24 7.43 92.31
N GLY A 542 -9.78 8.28 91.39
CA GLY A 542 -8.61 9.15 91.36
C GLY A 542 -7.98 9.03 89.96
N ALA A 543 -7.42 10.13 89.47
CA ALA A 543 -7.08 10.45 88.08
C ALA A 543 -5.93 9.64 87.42
N SER A 544 -5.83 9.74 86.08
CA SER A 544 -4.69 10.30 85.31
C SER A 544 -4.45 9.61 83.96
N ALA A 545 -4.31 10.41 82.89
CA ALA A 545 -3.63 10.03 81.63
C ALA A 545 -2.10 10.32 81.76
N PRO A 546 -1.20 10.19 80.75
CA PRO A 546 -1.25 9.59 79.39
C PRO A 546 0.01 8.74 79.02
N MET A 547 0.13 8.32 77.73
CA MET A 547 1.36 8.13 76.90
C MET A 547 1.49 6.81 76.11
N LEU A 548 2.11 6.93 74.92
CA LEU A 548 2.28 5.99 73.79
C LEU A 548 3.37 4.88 74.03
N PRO A 549 3.87 4.18 72.97
CA PRO A 549 3.62 2.78 72.55
C PRO A 549 4.85 1.86 72.93
N PRO A 550 5.00 0.55 72.57
CA PRO A 550 5.14 0.01 71.19
C PRO A 550 4.76 -1.50 70.99
N SER A 551 5.08 -2.01 69.78
CA SER A 551 5.47 -3.40 69.41
C SER A 551 4.43 -4.54 69.25
N ASP A 552 4.31 -5.01 68.01
CA ASP A 552 4.02 -6.39 67.54
C ASP A 552 4.97 -7.45 68.17
N PRO A 553 4.70 -8.80 68.18
CA PRO A 553 4.19 -9.58 67.04
C PRO A 553 3.31 -10.85 67.29
N SER A 554 2.68 -11.30 66.20
CA SER A 554 2.40 -12.70 65.76
C SER A 554 1.60 -13.71 66.62
N SER A 555 0.44 -14.14 66.11
CA SER A 555 -0.06 -15.54 66.04
C SER A 555 -1.47 -15.53 65.39
N ALA A 556 -1.69 -16.00 64.16
CA ALA A 556 -1.84 -17.38 63.69
C ALA A 556 -3.19 -18.05 64.04
N CYS A 557 -3.80 -18.64 62.98
CA CYS A 557 -4.96 -19.56 62.94
C CYS A 557 -6.32 -18.91 63.18
N SER A 558 -7.43 -19.20 62.48
CA SER A 558 -7.87 -20.12 61.42
C SER A 558 -9.33 -19.65 61.13
N SER A 559 -10.02 -19.85 60.01
CA SER A 559 -10.27 -21.06 59.23
C SER A 559 -11.27 -20.72 58.11
N THR A 560 -11.20 -21.50 57.02
CA THR A 560 -12.32 -22.06 56.22
C THR A 560 -13.39 -21.12 55.63
N ASP A 561 -13.38 -21.01 54.29
CA ASP A 561 -14.26 -21.74 53.36
C ASP A 561 -14.35 -20.94 52.04
N SER A 562 -14.01 -21.42 50.84
CA SER A 562 -14.38 -22.62 50.08
C SER A 562 -15.16 -22.20 48.84
N SER A 563 -14.84 -22.85 47.72
CA SER A 563 -15.54 -22.91 46.43
C SER A 563 -15.31 -21.77 45.42
N ARG A 564 -15.19 -21.98 44.11
CA ARG A 564 -14.77 -23.09 43.21
C ARG A 564 -15.02 -22.52 41.80
N LEU A 565 -14.10 -22.79 40.85
CA LEU A 565 -14.27 -23.14 39.42
C LEU A 565 -15.32 -22.37 38.55
N THR A 566 -15.12 -22.03 37.26
CA THR A 566 -14.49 -22.78 36.15
C THR A 566 -14.42 -21.92 34.87
N THR A 567 -13.29 -22.02 34.14
CA THR A 567 -13.04 -22.15 32.68
C THR A 567 -14.12 -21.92 31.59
N ALA A 568 -13.69 -21.28 30.48
CA ALA A 568 -13.69 -21.80 29.08
C ALA A 568 -12.93 -20.78 28.18
N ASN A 569 -11.78 -21.07 27.53
CA ASN A 569 -11.52 -21.87 26.32
C ASN A 569 -12.45 -21.62 25.12
N HIS A 570 -11.89 -21.04 24.05
CA HIS A 570 -12.29 -21.34 22.67
C HIS A 570 -11.05 -21.47 21.77
N SER A 571 -10.86 -22.69 21.30
CA SER A 571 -9.94 -23.13 20.26
C SER A 571 -10.46 -22.74 18.87
N ARG A 572 -9.54 -22.36 17.97
CA ARG A 572 -9.74 -22.40 16.51
C ARG A 572 -8.95 -23.58 15.96
N ASN A 573 -9.62 -24.47 15.26
CA ASN A 573 -9.01 -25.53 14.48
C ASN A 573 -8.55 -24.99 13.13
N SER A 574 -7.30 -25.31 12.79
CA SER A 574 -6.70 -25.25 11.47
C SER A 574 -6.08 -26.62 11.16
N SER A 575 -6.36 -27.17 10.00
CA SER A 575 -5.56 -28.19 9.30
C SER A 575 -5.77 -27.89 7.81
N THR A 576 -4.78 -27.91 6.92
CA THR A 576 -3.59 -28.75 6.79
C THR A 576 -2.46 -27.99 6.08
N GLY A 577 -1.24 -28.06 6.59
CA GLY A 577 -0.02 -27.68 5.89
C GLY A 577 0.98 -28.83 5.96
N SER A 578 1.48 -29.25 4.79
CA SER A 578 2.59 -30.18 4.62
C SER A 578 3.92 -29.43 4.77
N THR A 579 4.80 -30.00 5.59
CA THR A 579 6.13 -29.51 5.96
C THR A 579 7.20 -29.81 4.89
N LEU A 580 8.08 -28.85 4.62
CA LEU A 580 9.44 -29.09 4.14
C LEU A 580 10.39 -28.08 4.80
N SER A 581 11.57 -28.57 5.17
CA SER A 581 12.45 -28.04 6.21
C SER A 581 13.32 -26.89 5.75
N SER A 582 13.43 -25.82 6.54
CA SER A 582 14.43 -24.76 6.37
C SER A 582 15.49 -24.85 7.46
N SER A 583 16.72 -25.16 7.04
CA SER A 583 17.92 -25.00 7.86
C SER A 583 18.32 -23.52 7.87
N ALA A 584 18.32 -22.91 9.05
CA ALA A 584 18.74 -21.53 9.26
C ALA A 584 20.27 -21.41 9.16
N VAL A 585 20.74 -20.57 8.23
CA VAL A 585 22.11 -20.05 8.24
C VAL A 585 22.06 -18.68 8.93
N VAL A 586 22.71 -18.60 10.08
CA VAL A 586 22.95 -17.38 10.85
C VAL A 586 24.10 -16.63 10.16
N ILE A 587 23.88 -15.41 9.69
CA ILE A 587 24.96 -14.49 9.31
C ILE A 587 25.01 -13.38 10.35
N THR A 588 26.11 -13.40 11.11
CA THR A 588 26.55 -12.38 12.05
C THR A 588 26.94 -11.10 11.32
N GLN A 589 26.39 -9.96 11.75
CA GLN A 589 26.91 -8.64 11.43
C GLN A 589 28.24 -8.45 12.15
N ASP A 590 29.35 -8.33 11.41
CA ASP A 590 30.58 -7.75 11.91
C ASP A 590 30.78 -6.37 11.29
N SER A 591 30.63 -5.37 12.14
CA SER A 591 30.99 -3.97 11.91
C SER A 591 32.51 -3.83 11.96
N SER A 592 33.14 -3.49 10.83
CA SER A 592 34.50 -2.96 10.83
C SER A 592 34.51 -1.53 10.27
N SER A 593 34.77 -0.61 11.19
CA SER A 593 35.01 0.82 10.98
C SER A 593 36.31 1.03 10.21
N VAL A 594 36.26 1.75 9.09
CA VAL A 594 37.45 2.29 8.41
C VAL A 594 37.32 3.81 8.33
N ASN A 595 38.24 4.49 9.03
CA ASN A 595 38.46 5.94 8.99
C ASN A 595 38.99 6.37 7.63
N ILE A 596 38.42 7.44 7.05
CA ILE A 596 39.03 8.23 5.97
C ILE A 596 38.98 9.72 6.36
N PRO A 597 40.06 10.51 6.16
CA PRO A 597 40.16 11.87 6.68
C PRO A 597 39.45 12.90 5.80
N ARG A 598 38.99 13.98 6.45
CA ARG A 598 38.56 15.23 5.84
C ARG A 598 39.72 15.92 5.10
N THR A 599 39.46 16.38 3.89
CA THR A 599 40.19 17.49 3.27
C THR A 599 39.19 18.57 2.86
N ASP A 600 39.37 19.74 3.46
CA ASP A 600 38.78 21.02 3.06
C ASP A 600 39.31 21.45 1.69
N SER A 601 38.42 21.96 0.85
CA SER A 601 38.75 23.01 -0.11
C SER A 601 37.48 23.73 -0.55
N SER A 602 37.30 24.90 0.04
CA SER A 602 36.52 26.02 -0.49
C SER A 602 37.14 26.48 -1.82
N VAL A 603 36.32 27.03 -2.74
CA VAL A 603 36.59 28.27 -3.51
C VAL A 603 35.47 28.54 -4.54
N GLN A 604 34.87 29.71 -4.32
CA GLN A 604 34.39 30.77 -5.23
C GLN A 604 33.36 30.55 -6.34
N ILE A 605 32.25 31.26 -6.09
CA ILE A 605 31.29 31.87 -7.00
C ILE A 605 31.99 32.95 -7.86
N LEU A 606 31.76 32.94 -9.17
CA LEU A 606 31.88 34.13 -10.03
C LEU A 606 30.67 34.22 -10.96
N SER A 607 29.90 35.27 -10.71
CA SER A 607 28.88 35.84 -11.59
C SER A 607 29.55 36.76 -12.61
N GLU A 608 29.17 36.69 -13.89
CA GLU A 608 29.38 37.81 -14.80
C GLU A 608 28.26 37.90 -15.86
N THR A 609 27.50 38.99 -15.73
CA THR A 609 26.57 39.57 -16.69
C THR A 609 27.31 40.55 -17.59
N SER A 610 27.14 40.49 -18.92
CA SER A 610 27.19 41.66 -19.83
C SER A 610 26.70 41.22 -21.23
N SER A 611 25.51 41.65 -21.64
CA SER A 611 25.21 42.82 -22.48
C SER A 611 25.46 42.62 -23.99
N ILE A 612 24.35 42.39 -24.68
CA ILE A 612 24.15 42.46 -26.14
C ILE A 612 24.26 43.92 -26.61
N PRO A 613 24.78 44.17 -27.82
CA PRO A 613 24.23 45.21 -28.68
C PRO A 613 23.71 44.64 -30.00
N THR A 614 22.47 45.03 -30.29
CA THR A 614 21.78 44.95 -31.58
C THR A 614 22.50 45.76 -32.65
N ASN A 615 22.55 45.24 -33.88
CA ASN A 615 22.43 46.12 -35.05
C ASN A 615 21.65 45.43 -36.17
N TYR A 616 20.73 46.21 -36.71
CA TYR A 616 19.68 45.88 -37.67
C TYR A 616 20.18 46.02 -39.13
N ASP A 617 19.42 45.38 -40.02
CA ASP A 617 19.17 45.67 -41.44
C ASP A 617 20.19 45.29 -42.53
N SER A 618 19.78 44.32 -43.35
CA SER A 618 19.30 44.64 -44.71
C SER A 618 18.55 43.47 -45.38
N ALA A 619 17.35 43.81 -45.90
CA ALA A 619 16.43 43.09 -46.81
C ALA A 619 15.31 42.23 -46.19
#